data_AF-A0AA36NZM0-F1
#
_entry.id   AF-A0AA36NZM0-F1
#
_cell.length_a   1.000
_cell.length_b   1.000
_cell.length_c   1.000
_cell.angle_alpha   90.00
_cell.angle_beta   90.00
_cell.angle_gamma   90.00
#
_symmetry.space_group_name_H-M   'P 1'
#
loop_
_entity.id
_entity.type
_entity.pdbx_description
1 polymer ?
#
loop_
_entity_poly.entity_id
_entity_poly.type
_entity_poly.pdbx_seq_one_letter_code
_entity_poly.pdbx_strand_id
1 'polypeptide(L)' 'MIQIYNSKTRTFTVVGKNRTHVFSNVSLHETDALLYKAKLKDSIWRF' A
#
# COMPACT_ATOMS: atom_id res chain seq x y z
N MET A 1 -8.22 -3.04 -6.47
CA MET A 1 -7.05 -2.62 -5.68
C MET A 1 -5.83 -2.74 -6.57
N ILE A 2 -5.15 -1.63 -6.85
CA ILE A 2 -3.97 -1.58 -7.72
C ILE A 2 -2.74 -1.37 -6.83
N GLN A 3 -1.65 -2.07 -7.12
CA GLN A 3 -0.39 -1.95 -6.39
C GLN A 3 0.70 -1.59 -7.38
N ILE A 4 1.46 -0.54 -7.06
CA ILE A 4 2.54 -0.02 -7.90
C ILE A 4 3.76 0.07 -7.01
N TYR A 5 4.77 -0.76 -7.30
CA TYR A 5 6.06 -0.71 -6.62
C TYR A 5 7.11 -0.13 -7.56
N ASN A 6 7.77 0.94 -7.14
CA ASN A 6 8.91 1.53 -7.82
C ASN A 6 10.20 1.16 -7.07
N SER A 7 11.00 0.27 -7.67
CA SER A 7 12.27 -0.19 -7.09
C SER A 7 13.35 0.91 -7.05
N LYS A 8 13.34 1.85 -8.02
CA LYS A 8 14.34 2.94 -8.10
C LYS A 8 14.18 3.94 -6.96
N THR A 9 12.94 4.28 -6.61
CA THR A 9 12.62 5.24 -5.54
C THR A 9 12.14 4.57 -4.26
N ARG A 10 12.16 3.22 -4.20
CA ARG A 10 11.64 2.41 -3.10
C ARG A 10 10.26 2.89 -2.65
N THR A 11 9.38 3.17 -3.62
CA THR A 11 8.06 3.73 -3.36
C THR A 11 7.01 2.68 -3.65
N PHE A 12 6.15 2.41 -2.68
CA PHE A 12 5.03 1.50 -2.81
C PHE A 12 3.72 2.26 -2.73
N THR A 13 2.99 2.27 -3.83
CA THR A 13 1.68 2.91 -3.94
C THR A 13 0.60 1.84 -4.01
N VAL A 14 -0.35 1.92 -3.09
CA VAL A 14 -1.51 1.05 -2.98
C VAL A 14 -2.76 1.88 -3.22
N VAL A 15 -3.40 1.69 -4.37
CA VAL A 15 -4.67 2.31 -4.72
C VAL A 15 -5.81 1.37 -4.31
N GLY A 16 -6.45 1.67 -3.19
CA GLY A 16 -7.67 1.04 -2.70
C GLY A 16 -8.92 1.53 -3.43
N LYS A 17 -10.11 1.08 -3.01
CA LYS A 17 -11.37 1.47 -3.65
C LYS A 17 -11.75 2.92 -3.33
N ASN A 18 -11.40 3.39 -2.13
CA ASN A 18 -11.73 4.73 -1.65
C ASN A 18 -10.49 5.59 -1.36
N ARG A 19 -9.28 5.01 -1.29
CA ARG A 19 -8.07 5.75 -0.93
C ARG A 19 -6.80 5.23 -1.60
N THR A 20 -5.90 6.15 -1.89
CA THR A 20 -4.53 5.84 -2.31
C THR A 20 -3.59 6.00 -1.13
N HIS A 21 -2.85 4.94 -0.82
CA HIS A 21 -1.79 4.91 0.16
C HIS A 21 -0.44 4.94 -0.56
N VAL A 22 0.36 5.97 -0.32
CA VAL A 22 1.73 6.05 -0.85
C VAL A 22 2.69 5.84 0.32
N PHE A 23 3.55 4.83 0.19
CA PHE A 23 4.60 4.52 1.14
C PHE A 23 5.95 4.76 0.46
N SER A 24 6.78 5.61 1.04
CA SER A 24 8.13 5.92 0.55
C SER A 24 9.19 5.19 1.38
N ASN A 25 10.34 4.90 0.76
CA ASN A 25 11.48 4.21 1.36
C ASN A 25 11.16 2.79 1.88
N VAL A 26 10.39 2.03 1.09
CA VAL A 26 9.91 0.68 1.42
C VAL A 26 10.78 -0.38 0.77
N SER A 27 11.19 -1.38 1.55
CA SER A 27 11.87 -2.57 1.03
C SER A 27 10.88 -3.60 0.49
N LEU A 28 11.31 -4.42 -0.47
CA LEU A 28 10.46 -5.41 -1.13
C LEU A 28 9.89 -6.49 -0.17
N HIS A 29 10.57 -6.73 0.96
CA HIS A 29 10.06 -7.60 2.03
C HIS A 29 8.97 -6.95 2.89
N GLU A 30 8.94 -5.63 3.01
CA GLU A 30 7.98 -4.91 3.84
C GLU A 30 6.67 -4.60 3.08
N THR A 31 6.72 -4.70 1.75
CA THR A 31 5.58 -4.44 0.86
C THR A 31 4.35 -5.29 1.19
N ASP A 32 4.53 -6.55 1.57
CA ASP A 32 3.42 -7.47 1.88
C ASP A 32 2.70 -7.06 3.19
N ALA A 33 3.47 -6.72 4.23
CA ALA A 33 2.92 -6.22 5.49
C ALA A 33 2.21 -4.87 5.31
N LEU A 34 2.76 -3.97 4.48
CA LEU A 34 2.14 -2.67 4.17
C LEU A 34 0.87 -2.85 3.34
N LEU A 35 0.86 -3.80 2.42
CA LEU A 35 -0.32 -4.16 1.65
C LEU A 35 -1.45 -4.67 2.55
N TYR A 36 -1.13 -5.57 3.48
CA TYR A 36 -2.08 -6.08 4.46
C TYR A 36 -2.65 -4.95 5.34
N LYS A 37 -1.79 -4.05 5.84
CA LYS A 37 -2.21 -2.86 6.59
C LYS A 37 -3.12 -1.93 5.78
N ALA A 38 -2.81 -1.72 4.49
CA ALA A 38 -3.63 -0.90 3.62
C ALA A 38 -5.02 -1.52 3.40
N LYS A 39 -5.11 -2.84 3.18
CA LYS A 39 -6.39 -3.56 3.08
C LYS A 39 -7.21 -3.49 4.37
N LEU A 40 -6.56 -3.66 5.52
CA LEU A 40 -7.22 -3.56 6.82
C LEU A 40 -7.77 -2.17 7.05
N LYS A 41 -6.99 -1.11 6.78
CA LYS A 41 -7.50 0.27 6.87
C LYS A 41 -8.69 0.45 5.93
N ASP A 42 -8.57 0.11 4.66
CA ASP A 42 -9.67 0.25 3.68
C ASP A 42 -10.92 -0.55 4.10
N SER A 43 -10.76 -1.69 4.77
CA SER A 43 -11.88 -2.51 5.30
C SER A 43 -12.49 -1.96 6.59
N ILE A 44 -11.69 -1.46 7.54
CA ILE A 44 -12.17 -0.90 8.81
C ILE A 44 -12.97 0.38 8.56
N TRP A 45 -12.57 1.20 7.59
CA TRP A 45 -13.28 2.43 7.24
C TRP A 45 -14.64 2.21 6.56
N ARG A 46 -15.02 0.97 6.22
CA ARG A 46 -16.38 0.63 5.71
C ARG A 46 -17.40 0.43 6.83
N PHE A 47 -17.02 0.59 8.10
CA PHE A 47 -17.92 0.56 9.26
C PHE A 47 -18.14 1.97 9.84
#